data_AF-D1G4S5-F1
#
_entry.id   AF-D1G4S5-F1
#
_cell.length_a   1.000
_cell.length_b   1.000
_cell.length_c   1.000
_cell.angle_alpha   90.00
_cell.angle_beta   90.00
_cell.angle_gamma   90.00
#
_symmetry.space_group_name_H-M   'P 1'
#
loop_
_entity.id
_entity.type
_entity.pdbx_description
1 polymer ?
#
loop_
_entity_poly.entity_id
_entity_poly.type
_entity_poly.pdbx_seq_one_letter_code
_entity_poly.pdbx_strand_id
1 'polypeptide(L)'
;GFIGKLLADAGIELTFADVNQTVLDALNARHSYQVHVVGENEQVDTVSGVNAVSSIGDEVVDLIAEVELVTTAVGPVVLERIAPAIAKGLAKRKAQGSERPLNIIACENMVRGTTQLKGHVFNALAEEDKAWVEAHIGFVDSAVDRIVPPSASATHDPLEVTVET
;
A
#
# COMPACT_ATOMS: atom_id res chain seq x y z
N GLY A 1 8.62 1.16 -6.98
CA GLY A 1 9.02 0.64 -8.31
C GLY A 1 7.91 -0.08 -9.07
N PHE A 2 6.95 -0.75 -8.42
CA PHE A 2 5.89 -1.49 -9.12
C PHE A 2 4.48 -1.01 -8.81
N ILE A 3 3.88 -1.48 -7.71
CA ILE A 3 2.46 -1.27 -7.39
C ILE A 3 2.11 0.21 -7.31
N GLY A 4 2.84 0.98 -6.49
CA GLY A 4 2.63 2.43 -6.40
C GLY A 4 2.84 3.18 -7.71
N LYS A 5 3.79 2.73 -8.56
CA LYS A 5 3.98 3.33 -9.90
C LYS A 5 2.75 3.11 -10.77
N LEU A 6 2.23 1.88 -10.84
CA LEU A 6 1.04 1.59 -11.63
C LEU A 6 -0.18 2.38 -11.17
N LEU A 7 -0.37 2.54 -9.86
CA LEU A 7 -1.48 3.33 -9.32
C LEU A 7 -1.35 4.81 -9.71
N ALA A 8 -0.17 5.40 -9.53
CA ALA A 8 0.08 6.79 -9.89
C ALA A 8 -0.03 7.03 -11.40
N ASP A 9 0.51 6.13 -12.23
CA ASP A 9 0.41 6.19 -13.70
C ASP A 9 -1.05 6.08 -14.18
N ALA A 10 -1.91 5.39 -13.41
CA ALA A 10 -3.35 5.31 -13.67
C ALA A 10 -4.13 6.56 -13.22
N GLY A 11 -3.45 7.58 -12.68
CA GLY A 11 -4.07 8.82 -12.20
C GLY A 11 -4.76 8.69 -10.85
N ILE A 12 -4.44 7.65 -10.06
CA ILE A 12 -4.98 7.48 -8.70
C ILE A 12 -4.17 8.34 -7.72
N GLU A 13 -4.87 9.09 -6.86
CA GLU A 13 -4.23 9.79 -5.74
C GLU A 13 -3.63 8.77 -4.77
N LEU A 14 -2.32 8.85 -4.55
CA LEU A 14 -1.55 7.80 -3.89
C LEU A 14 -0.83 8.32 -2.64
N THR A 15 -1.12 7.68 -1.51
CA THR A 15 -0.39 7.88 -0.26
C THR A 15 0.29 6.58 0.16
N PHE A 16 1.61 6.63 0.36
CA PHE A 16 2.38 5.54 0.94
C PHE A 16 2.25 5.51 2.46
N ALA A 17 2.29 4.33 3.07
CA ALA A 17 2.35 4.18 4.51
C ALA A 17 3.54 3.29 4.90
N ASP A 18 4.47 3.82 5.70
CA ASP A 18 5.69 3.11 6.11
C ASP A 18 6.12 3.52 7.54
N VAL A 19 7.12 2.85 8.10
CA VAL A 19 7.78 3.23 9.36
C VAL A 19 9.14 3.90 9.13
N ASN A 20 9.69 3.82 7.92
CA ASN A 20 10.97 4.41 7.57
C ASN A 20 10.85 5.93 7.39
N GLN A 21 11.15 6.68 8.44
CA GLN A 21 11.04 8.14 8.45
C GLN A 21 11.80 8.82 7.31
N THR A 22 12.99 8.32 6.94
CA THR A 22 13.77 8.88 5.82
C THR A 22 13.00 8.80 4.49
N VAL A 23 12.29 7.70 4.25
CA VAL A 23 11.47 7.51 3.04
C VAL A 23 10.23 8.41 3.10
N LEU A 24 9.56 8.47 4.26
CA LEU A 24 8.38 9.31 4.45
C LEU A 24 8.71 10.79 4.22
N ASP A 25 9.78 11.28 4.84
CA ASP A 25 10.23 12.67 4.72
C ASP A 25 10.60 12.98 3.26
N ALA A 26 11.32 12.08 2.59
CA ALA A 26 11.71 12.27 1.21
C ALA A 26 10.52 12.29 0.24
N LEU A 27 9.49 11.46 0.47
CA LEU A 27 8.27 11.45 -0.33
C LEU A 27 7.47 12.73 -0.12
N ASN A 28 7.27 13.15 1.12
CA ASN A 28 6.53 14.38 1.44
C ASN A 28 7.27 15.67 1.07
N ALA A 29 8.60 15.64 1.00
CA ALA A 29 9.37 16.79 0.55
C ALA A 29 9.32 16.99 -0.97
N ARG A 30 9.26 15.89 -1.74
CA ARG A 30 9.40 15.92 -3.21
C ARG A 30 8.08 15.71 -3.95
N HIS A 31 7.14 15.00 -3.34
CA HIS A 31 5.92 14.50 -3.97
C HIS A 31 6.15 13.71 -5.27
N SER A 32 7.38 13.21 -5.45
CA SER A 32 7.80 12.49 -6.64
C SER A 32 9.07 11.66 -6.40
N TYR A 33 9.29 10.63 -7.22
CA TYR A 33 10.52 9.84 -7.25
C TYR A 33 10.77 9.22 -8.63
N GLN A 34 12.02 8.83 -8.89
CA GLN A 34 12.43 8.24 -10.16
C GLN A 34 12.39 6.71 -10.12
N VAL A 35 11.91 6.11 -11.20
CA VAL A 35 11.95 4.67 -11.44
C VAL A 35 12.78 4.41 -12.69
N HIS A 36 13.91 3.74 -12.52
CA HIS A 36 14.76 3.30 -13.62
C HIS A 36 14.20 1.99 -14.16
N VAL A 37 13.63 2.02 -15.36
CA VAL A 37 13.14 0.82 -16.06
C VAL A 37 14.24 0.37 -17.02
N VAL A 38 14.76 -0.83 -16.79
CA VAL A 38 15.89 -1.39 -17.54
C VAL A 38 15.47 -2.65 -18.29
N GLY A 39 15.98 -2.84 -19.50
CA GLY A 39 15.64 -3.95 -20.39
C GLY A 39 16.44 -3.87 -21.68
N GLU A 40 15.77 -3.96 -22.83
CA GLU A 40 16.41 -3.66 -24.13
C GLU A 40 16.81 -2.19 -24.24
N ASN A 41 16.05 -1.30 -23.60
CA ASN A 41 16.34 0.12 -23.47
C ASN A 41 16.32 0.52 -22.00
N GLU A 42 17.06 1.58 -21.66
CA GLU A 42 17.00 2.21 -20.34
C GLU A 42 16.13 3.47 -20.42
N GLN A 43 15.16 3.58 -19.52
CA GLN A 43 14.35 4.78 -19.35
C GLN A 43 14.17 5.11 -17.88
N VAL A 44 13.96 6.39 -17.60
CA VAL A 44 13.71 6.88 -16.24
C VAL A 44 12.33 7.51 -16.21
N ASP A 45 11.42 6.83 -15.53
CA ASP A 45 10.05 7.29 -15.32
C ASP A 45 9.98 8.14 -14.05
N THR A 46 9.21 9.23 -14.11
CA THR A 46 8.94 10.07 -12.93
C THR A 46 7.57 9.73 -12.40
N VAL A 47 7.50 9.21 -11.17
CA VAL A 47 6.24 9.08 -10.43
C VAL A 47 6.02 10.37 -9.66
N SER A 48 4.86 11.00 -9.79
CA SER A 48 4.55 12.30 -9.17
C SER A 48 3.14 12.32 -8.56
N GLY A 49 2.87 13.31 -7.71
CA GLY A 49 1.57 13.45 -7.03
C GLY A 49 1.38 12.45 -5.90
N VAL A 50 2.48 12.03 -5.26
CA VAL A 50 2.44 11.05 -4.17
C VAL A 50 2.72 11.70 -2.82
N ASN A 51 2.12 11.16 -1.76
CA ASN A 51 2.34 11.55 -0.37
C ASN A 51 2.73 10.35 0.48
N ALA A 52 3.08 10.57 1.74
CA ALA A 52 3.37 9.50 2.67
C ALA A 52 2.91 9.79 4.10
N VAL A 53 2.50 8.76 4.84
CA VAL A 53 2.15 8.82 6.27
C VAL A 53 2.86 7.72 7.05
N SER A 54 2.93 7.86 8.36
CA SER A 54 3.39 6.77 9.22
C SER A 54 2.36 5.65 9.28
N SER A 55 2.79 4.40 9.07
CA SER A 55 1.91 3.22 9.16
C SER A 55 1.50 2.83 10.58
N ILE A 56 2.07 3.49 11.60
CA ILE A 56 1.76 3.27 13.02
C ILE A 56 1.06 4.46 13.68
N GLY A 57 0.82 5.54 12.94
CA GLY A 57 0.11 6.74 13.42
C GLY A 57 -1.41 6.66 13.19
N ASP A 58 -2.14 7.69 13.62
CA ASP A 58 -3.59 7.77 13.43
C ASP A 58 -3.97 8.19 11.98
N GLU A 59 -3.09 8.89 11.27
CA GLU A 59 -3.34 9.35 9.90
C GLU A 59 -3.63 8.20 8.91
N VAL A 60 -2.96 7.05 9.07
CA VAL A 60 -3.24 5.88 8.20
C VAL A 60 -4.63 5.30 8.46
N VAL A 61 -5.11 5.32 9.71
CA VAL A 61 -6.46 4.88 10.09
C VAL A 61 -7.50 5.79 9.44
N ASP A 62 -7.24 7.08 9.44
CA ASP A 62 -8.10 8.09 8.81
C ASP A 62 -8.16 7.90 7.29
N LEU A 63 -7.01 7.66 6.65
CA LEU A 63 -6.97 7.38 5.21
C LEU A 63 -7.71 6.09 4.84
N ILE A 64 -7.53 5.00 5.58
CA ILE A 64 -8.25 3.74 5.34
C ILE A 64 -9.77 3.96 5.41
N ALA A 65 -10.23 4.86 6.27
CA ALA A 65 -11.64 5.20 6.38
C ALA A 65 -12.19 5.94 5.13
N GLU A 66 -11.33 6.61 4.36
CA GLU A 66 -11.72 7.48 3.25
C GLU A 66 -11.42 6.89 1.86
N VAL A 67 -10.36 6.09 1.68
CA VAL A 67 -9.94 5.60 0.35
C VAL A 67 -10.87 4.51 -0.22
N GLU A 68 -10.79 4.28 -1.53
CA GLU A 68 -11.47 3.18 -2.22
C GLU A 68 -10.57 1.95 -2.46
N LEU A 69 -9.25 2.10 -2.29
CA LEU A 69 -8.27 1.04 -2.51
C LEU A 69 -7.18 1.05 -1.45
N VAL A 70 -6.84 -0.11 -0.90
CA VAL A 70 -5.66 -0.34 -0.07
C VAL A 70 -4.82 -1.45 -0.68
N THR A 71 -3.54 -1.19 -0.93
CA THR A 71 -2.60 -2.19 -1.46
C THR A 71 -1.43 -2.41 -0.52
N THR A 72 -0.88 -3.63 -0.46
CA THR A 72 0.31 -3.94 0.37
C THR A 72 1.42 -4.58 -0.46
N ALA A 73 2.68 -4.33 -0.08
CA ALA A 73 3.86 -5.02 -0.58
C ALA A 73 4.94 -5.03 0.51
N VAL A 74 4.62 -5.65 1.65
CA VAL A 74 5.33 -5.49 2.94
C VAL A 74 5.94 -6.79 3.48
N GLY A 75 5.63 -7.93 2.86
CA GLY A 75 6.03 -9.26 3.30
C GLY A 75 5.17 -9.81 4.46
N PRO A 76 5.18 -11.14 4.68
CA PRO A 76 4.24 -11.83 5.56
C PRO A 76 4.27 -11.35 7.02
N VAL A 77 5.47 -11.03 7.54
CA VAL A 77 5.64 -10.58 8.93
C VAL A 77 4.98 -9.22 9.16
N VAL A 78 5.09 -8.31 8.20
CA VAL A 78 4.52 -6.96 8.32
C VAL A 78 3.03 -6.97 7.99
N LEU A 79 2.57 -7.90 7.15
CA LEU A 79 1.16 -8.07 6.79
C LEU A 79 0.28 -8.29 8.03
N GLU A 80 0.73 -9.10 8.99
CA GLU A 80 0.06 -9.26 10.28
C GLU A 80 0.14 -7.98 11.15
N ARG A 81 1.27 -7.28 11.13
CA ARG A 81 1.49 -6.07 11.95
C ARG A 81 0.61 -4.89 11.54
N ILE A 82 0.26 -4.75 10.27
CA ILE A 82 -0.60 -3.67 9.78
C ILE A 82 -2.10 -3.97 9.97
N ALA A 83 -2.46 -5.23 10.24
CA ALA A 83 -3.86 -5.63 10.37
C ALA A 83 -4.66 -4.87 11.44
N PRO A 84 -4.12 -4.53 12.63
CA PRO A 84 -4.83 -3.70 13.61
C PRO A 84 -5.14 -2.28 13.11
N ALA A 85 -4.26 -1.66 12.33
CA ALA A 85 -4.50 -0.34 11.75
C ALA A 85 -5.63 -0.42 10.70
N ILE A 86 -5.61 -1.45 9.85
CA ILE A 86 -6.69 -1.73 8.89
C ILE A 86 -8.02 -1.96 9.63
N ALA A 87 -8.06 -2.81 10.65
CA ALA A 87 -9.27 -3.07 11.43
C ALA A 87 -9.84 -1.78 12.04
N LYS A 88 -9.00 -0.93 12.63
CA LYS A 88 -9.41 0.39 13.15
C LYS A 88 -9.97 1.30 12.05
N GLY A 89 -9.32 1.34 10.89
CA GLY A 89 -9.76 2.15 9.75
C GLY A 89 -11.12 1.69 9.21
N LEU A 90 -11.34 0.38 9.15
CA LEU A 90 -12.63 -0.21 8.75
C LEU A 90 -13.75 0.09 9.76
N ALA A 91 -13.46 0.01 11.06
CA ALA A 91 -14.41 0.39 12.11
C ALA A 91 -14.77 1.89 12.02
N LYS A 92 -13.76 2.75 11.77
CA LYS A 92 -13.98 4.18 11.54
C LYS A 92 -14.83 4.43 10.29
N ARG A 93 -14.53 3.74 9.18
CA ARG A 93 -15.29 3.80 7.92
C ARG A 93 -16.77 3.48 8.12
N LYS A 94 -17.05 2.41 8.87
CA LYS A 94 -18.41 1.99 9.25
C LYS A 94 -19.09 3.06 10.09
N ALA A 95 -18.41 3.60 11.11
CA ALA A 95 -18.96 4.62 11.99
C ALA A 95 -19.29 5.94 11.25
N GLN A 96 -18.56 6.27 10.19
CA GLN A 96 -18.85 7.40 9.31
C GLN A 96 -20.02 7.15 8.35
N GLY A 97 -20.53 5.92 8.25
CA GLY A 97 -21.59 5.56 7.32
C GLY A 97 -21.14 5.61 5.85
N SER A 98 -19.86 5.38 5.57
CA SER A 98 -19.35 5.39 4.20
C SER A 98 -19.89 4.19 3.42
N GLU A 99 -20.63 4.47 2.34
CA GLU A 99 -21.14 3.47 1.39
C GLU A 99 -20.21 3.25 0.19
N ARG A 100 -19.10 4.01 0.11
CA ARG A 100 -18.13 3.86 -0.98
C ARG A 100 -17.48 2.47 -0.90
N PRO A 101 -17.36 1.74 -2.02
CA PRO A 101 -16.69 0.45 -2.01
C PRO A 101 -15.23 0.62 -1.62
N LEU A 102 -14.71 -0.34 -0.84
CA LEU A 102 -13.29 -0.44 -0.53
C LEU A 102 -12.80 -1.83 -0.90
N ASN A 103 -11.76 -1.90 -1.73
CA ASN A 103 -11.04 -3.12 -2.01
C ASN A 103 -9.64 -3.09 -1.38
N ILE A 104 -9.27 -4.19 -0.75
CA ILE A 104 -7.94 -4.42 -0.20
C ILE A 104 -7.27 -5.49 -1.06
N ILE A 105 -6.04 -5.23 -1.51
CA ILE A 105 -5.28 -6.10 -2.41
C ILE A 105 -3.85 -6.24 -1.88
N ALA A 106 -3.51 -7.39 -1.30
CA ALA A 106 -2.14 -7.67 -0.92
C ALA A 106 -1.35 -8.15 -2.14
N CYS A 107 -0.37 -7.34 -2.57
CA CYS A 107 0.53 -7.60 -3.68
C CYS A 107 1.83 -8.22 -3.16
N GLU A 108 1.70 -9.37 -2.52
CA GLU A 108 2.79 -10.08 -1.86
C GLU A 108 3.30 -11.25 -2.70
N ASN A 109 4.55 -11.67 -2.48
CA ASN A 109 5.06 -12.95 -2.98
C ASN A 109 4.52 -14.12 -2.14
N MET A 110 3.19 -14.26 -2.14
CA MET A 110 2.43 -15.24 -1.34
C MET A 110 1.23 -15.73 -2.14
N VAL A 111 0.94 -17.03 -2.06
CA VAL A 111 -0.33 -17.55 -2.58
C VAL A 111 -1.47 -17.02 -1.72
N ARG A 112 -2.43 -16.33 -2.35
CA ARG A 112 -3.59 -15.73 -1.69
C ARG A 112 -3.22 -14.85 -0.49
N GLY A 113 -2.23 -13.97 -0.68
CA GLY A 113 -1.76 -13.05 0.37
C GLY A 113 -2.89 -12.20 0.96
N THR A 114 -3.86 -11.79 0.15
CA THR A 114 -4.99 -10.97 0.61
C THR A 114 -5.96 -11.76 1.47
N THR A 115 -6.20 -13.04 1.16
CA THR A 115 -6.96 -13.94 2.03
C THR A 115 -6.27 -14.11 3.38
N GLN A 116 -4.94 -14.19 3.42
CA GLN A 116 -4.18 -14.27 4.68
C GLN A 116 -4.29 -12.95 5.47
N LEU A 117 -4.13 -11.80 4.81
CA LEU A 117 -4.37 -10.49 5.40
C LEU A 117 -5.80 -10.37 5.97
N LYS A 118 -6.82 -10.84 5.24
CA LYS A 118 -8.21 -10.89 5.73
C LYS A 118 -8.30 -11.61 7.07
N GLY A 119 -7.64 -12.77 7.22
CA GLY A 119 -7.58 -13.50 8.48
C GLY A 119 -7.01 -12.66 9.62
N HIS A 120 -5.86 -12.01 9.42
CA HIS A 120 -5.27 -11.13 10.42
C HIS A 120 -6.16 -9.94 10.78
N VAL A 121 -6.81 -9.32 9.78
CA VAL A 121 -7.75 -8.20 10.00
C VAL A 121 -8.96 -8.66 10.82
N PHE A 122 -9.55 -9.81 10.49
CA PHE A 122 -10.70 -10.36 11.23
C PHE A 122 -10.35 -10.75 12.67
N ASN A 123 -9.11 -11.14 12.94
CA ASN A 123 -8.65 -11.38 14.31
C ASN A 123 -8.51 -10.07 15.12
N ALA A 124 -8.28 -8.94 14.47
CA ALA A 124 -8.16 -7.63 15.09
C ALA A 124 -9.48 -6.84 15.16
N LEU A 125 -10.51 -7.26 14.41
CA LEU A 125 -11.84 -6.62 14.40
C LEU A 125 -12.65 -6.94 15.66
N ALA A 126 -13.40 -5.95 16.13
CA ALA A 126 -14.47 -6.18 17.10
C ALA A 126 -15.58 -7.04 16.46
N GLU A 127 -16.23 -7.88 17.26
CA GLU A 127 -17.25 -8.82 16.78
C GLU A 127 -18.40 -8.11 16.06
N GLU A 128 -18.81 -6.95 16.54
CA GLU A 128 -19.87 -6.11 15.98
C GLU A 128 -19.55 -5.53 14.58
N ASP A 129 -18.28 -5.51 14.18
CA ASP A 129 -17.84 -4.96 12.89
C ASP A 129 -17.70 -6.03 11.81
N LYS A 130 -17.50 -7.30 12.19
CA LYS A 130 -17.20 -8.38 11.25
C LYS A 130 -18.24 -8.56 10.16
N ALA A 131 -19.53 -8.57 10.52
CA ALA A 131 -20.61 -8.76 9.56
C ALA A 131 -20.69 -7.61 8.54
N TRP A 132 -20.44 -6.38 8.99
CA TRP A 132 -20.40 -5.22 8.10
C TRP A 132 -19.18 -5.30 7.17
N VAL A 133 -17.99 -5.60 7.71
CA VAL A 133 -16.77 -5.74 6.93
C VAL A 133 -16.90 -6.83 5.87
N GLU A 134 -17.45 -8.00 6.22
CA GLU A 134 -17.67 -9.11 5.28
C GLU A 134 -18.58 -8.71 4.11
N ALA A 135 -19.56 -7.85 4.34
CA ALA A 135 -20.53 -7.43 3.34
C ALA A 135 -20.06 -6.27 2.46
N HIS A 136 -19.16 -5.40 2.96
CA HIS A 136 -18.83 -4.13 2.30
C HIS A 136 -17.38 -4.04 1.79
N ILE A 137 -16.47 -4.89 2.28
CA ILE A 137 -15.04 -4.79 1.99
C ILE A 137 -14.59 -5.97 1.14
N GLY A 138 -14.08 -5.66 -0.06
CA GLY A 138 -13.48 -6.65 -0.95
C GLY A 138 -12.06 -7.00 -0.50
N PHE A 139 -11.77 -8.27 -0.25
CA PHE A 139 -10.41 -8.79 -0.06
C PHE A 139 -10.04 -9.57 -1.32
N VAL A 140 -9.29 -8.94 -2.22
CA VAL A 140 -9.03 -9.46 -3.57
C VAL A 140 -7.62 -10.06 -3.62
N ASP A 141 -7.53 -11.38 -3.76
CA ASP A 141 -6.24 -12.05 -3.99
C ASP A 141 -5.61 -11.57 -5.30
N SER A 142 -4.29 -11.41 -5.29
CA SER A 142 -3.52 -11.03 -6.47
C SER A 142 -2.36 -12.00 -6.72
N ALA A 143 -1.84 -11.99 -7.93
CA ALA A 143 -0.55 -12.57 -8.29
C ALA A 143 0.25 -11.47 -8.98
N VAL A 144 1.42 -11.16 -8.43
CA VAL A 144 2.28 -10.09 -8.93
C VAL A 144 3.64 -10.67 -9.28
N ASP A 145 4.17 -10.27 -10.43
CA ASP A 145 5.48 -10.71 -10.91
C ASP A 145 6.21 -9.49 -11.48
N ARG A 146 7.33 -9.15 -10.85
CA ARG A 146 8.29 -8.15 -11.32
C ARG A 146 9.57 -8.30 -10.54
N ILE A 147 10.69 -8.44 -11.24
CA ILE A 147 12.01 -8.43 -10.65
C ILE A 147 12.37 -6.98 -10.27
N VAL A 148 12.61 -6.78 -8.97
CA VAL A 148 13.11 -5.52 -8.40
C VAL A 148 14.43 -5.84 -7.70
N PRO A 149 15.59 -5.66 -8.37
CA PRO A 149 16.87 -5.95 -7.76
C PRO A 149 17.11 -5.06 -6.51
N PRO A 150 17.97 -5.50 -5.58
CA PRO A 150 18.41 -4.64 -4.48
C PRO A 150 18.92 -3.32 -5.04
N SER A 151 18.53 -2.20 -4.40
CA SER A 151 18.98 -0.88 -4.82
C SER A 151 20.50 -0.81 -4.80
N ALA A 152 21.11 -0.78 -5.99
CA ALA A 152 22.48 -0.38 -6.18
C ALA A 152 22.52 1.14 -6.31
N SER A 153 21.99 1.86 -5.33
CA SER A 153 21.93 3.33 -5.40
C SER A 153 23.34 3.89 -5.45
N ALA A 154 23.81 4.21 -6.66
CA ALA A 154 25.02 4.98 -6.88
C ALA A 154 24.83 6.44 -6.39
N THR A 155 23.56 6.87 -6.24
CA THR A 155 23.11 8.25 -6.03
C THR A 155 22.79 8.60 -4.57
N HIS A 156 22.78 7.62 -3.64
CA HIS A 156 22.34 7.76 -2.25
C HIS A 156 20.88 8.26 -2.08
N ASP A 157 20.07 8.24 -3.15
CA ASP A 157 18.67 8.66 -3.09
C ASP A 157 17.82 7.55 -2.42
N PRO A 158 17.14 7.83 -1.29
CA PRO A 158 16.33 6.84 -0.57
C PRO A 158 15.05 6.41 -1.31
N LEU A 159 14.64 7.10 -2.40
CA LEU A 159 13.45 6.78 -3.17
C LEU A 159 13.74 6.18 -4.55
N GLU A 160 14.98 6.24 -5.02
CA GLU A 160 15.34 5.73 -6.34
C GLU A 160 15.26 4.20 -6.35
N VAL A 161 14.64 3.67 -7.40
CA VAL A 161 14.42 2.24 -7.58
C VAL A 161 14.60 1.84 -9.04
N THR A 162 15.27 0.71 -9.25
CA THR A 162 15.45 0.10 -10.57
C THR A 162 14.57 -1.13 -10.70
N VAL A 163 13.90 -1.29 -11.85
CA VAL A 163 13.00 -2.40 -12.16
C VAL A 163 13.21 -2.88 -13.60
N GLU A 164 12.87 -4.14 -13.89
CA GLU A 164 12.80 -4.61 -15.27
C GLU A 164 11.61 -4.02 -16.04
N THR A 165 11.68 -4.06 -17.37
CA THR A 165 10.62 -3.60 -18.30
C THR A 165 9.37 -4.46 -18.22
#